data_AF-A0A822EWC1-F1
#
_entry.id   AF-A0A822EWC1-F1
#
_cell.length_a   1.000
_cell.length_b   1.000
_cell.length_c   1.000
_cell.angle_alpha   90.00
_cell.angle_beta   90.00
_cell.angle_gamma   90.00
#
_symmetry.space_group_name_H-M   'P 1'
#
loop_
_entity.id
_entity.type
_entity.pdbx_description
1 polymer ?
#
loop_
_entity_poly.entity_id
_entity_poly.type
_entity_poly.pdbx_seq_one_letter_code
_entity_poly.pdbx_strand_id
1 'polypeptide(L)'
;MHTGSIILYRIRGFGRSADQLMFCSVKDDEEAVGAAASEEISIADYFTQNFRKLMYPYLPCIDAMKESQKKPNWLSMEVVRHALKSLEKQQQGLVSRNTIIKPGQHYDEIMNIVYNNQFTRDPYLKELNIHVDEQGMLQTKRHVLSPPEILYHRGGT
;
A
#
# COMPACT_ATOMS: atom_id res chain seq x y z
N MET A 1 10.07 -11.24 -7.67
CA MET A 1 11.07 -10.69 -6.73
C MET A 1 10.31 -10.08 -5.57
N HIS A 2 10.04 -10.90 -4.56
CA HIS A 2 9.16 -10.56 -3.44
C HIS A 2 9.88 -11.00 -2.17
N THR A 3 10.80 -10.18 -1.64
CA THR A 3 10.92 -10.14 -0.19
C THR A 3 9.53 -9.71 0.27
N GLY A 4 8.77 -10.59 0.94
CA GLY A 4 7.34 -10.42 1.25
C GLY A 4 6.98 -9.21 2.13
N SER A 5 7.92 -8.30 2.36
CA SER A 5 7.78 -7.07 3.12
C SER A 5 7.74 -5.89 2.16
N ILE A 6 6.57 -5.27 2.03
CA ILE A 6 6.41 -4.00 1.30
C ILE A 6 7.04 -2.90 2.17
N ILE A 7 8.12 -2.30 1.70
CA ILE A 7 8.76 -1.16 2.38
C ILE A 7 8.19 0.13 1.80
N LEU A 8 7.66 0.99 2.68
CA LEU A 8 7.11 2.30 2.31
C LEU A 8 8.17 3.38 2.52
N TYR A 9 8.37 4.21 1.49
CA TYR A 9 9.27 5.35 1.53
C TYR A 9 8.54 6.64 1.19
N ARG A 10 9.01 7.76 1.74
CA ARG A 10 8.58 9.10 1.34
C ARG A 10 9.53 9.63 0.26
N ILE A 11 8.96 10.04 -0.87
CA ILE A 11 9.72 10.61 -1.98
C ILE A 11 10.06 12.08 -1.65
N ARG A 12 11.35 12.43 -1.71
CA ARG A 12 11.84 13.82 -1.58
C ARG A 12 12.03 14.52 -2.93
N GLY A 13 12.56 13.79 -3.90
CA GLY A 13 12.88 14.33 -5.22
C GLY A 13 13.44 13.29 -6.17
N PHE A 14 13.87 13.77 -7.33
CA PHE A 14 14.46 12.97 -8.40
C PHE A 14 15.94 13.32 -8.57
N GLY A 15 16.76 12.31 -8.79
CA GLY A 15 18.19 12.40 -9.03
C GLY A 15 18.57 12.20 -10.50
N ARG A 16 19.85 11.88 -10.73
CA ARG A 16 20.38 11.51 -12.04
C ARG A 16 19.93 10.10 -12.44
N SER A 17 20.28 9.68 -13.65
CA SER A 17 20.00 8.32 -14.14
C SER A 17 20.71 7.26 -13.29
N ALA A 18 20.16 6.04 -13.23
CA ALA A 18 20.74 4.95 -12.44
C ALA A 18 22.15 4.55 -12.90
N ASP A 19 22.47 4.74 -14.19
CA ASP A 19 23.83 4.51 -14.73
C ASP A 19 24.86 5.55 -14.25
N GLN A 20 24.44 6.79 -14.00
CA GLN A 20 25.34 7.90 -13.68
C GLN A 20 25.40 8.21 -12.18
N LEU A 21 24.40 7.77 -11.43
CA LEU A 21 24.27 8.06 -10.01
C LEU A 21 25.12 7.07 -9.22
N MET A 22 26.25 7.57 -8.73
CA MET A 22 27.20 6.82 -7.92
C MET A 22 26.87 6.95 -6.43
N PHE A 23 27.07 5.88 -5.67
CA PHE A 23 27.00 5.91 -4.21
C PHE A 23 28.10 5.02 -3.60
N CYS A 24 28.52 5.36 -2.39
CA CYS A 24 29.45 4.53 -1.63
C CYS A 24 28.70 3.31 -1.11
N SER A 25 29.01 2.13 -1.64
CA SER A 25 28.53 0.87 -1.06
C SER A 25 29.39 0.54 0.15
N VAL A 26 28.78 0.38 1.32
CA VAL A 26 29.44 -0.22 2.47
C VAL A 26 29.24 -1.73 2.34
N LYS A 27 30.33 -2.48 2.23
CA LYS A 27 30.28 -3.94 2.38
C LYS A 27 30.25 -4.22 3.87
N ASP A 28 29.18 -4.85 4.36
CA ASP A 28 29.03 -5.28 5.74
C ASP A 28 29.93 -6.51 6.02
N ASP A 29 31.22 -6.42 5.71
CA ASP A 29 32.19 -7.39 6.19
C ASP A 29 32.51 -7.00 7.63
N GLU A 30 31.92 -7.71 8.60
CA GLU A 30 32.07 -7.49 10.06
C GLU A 30 33.52 -7.66 10.58
N GLU A 31 34.52 -7.78 9.71
CA GLU A 31 35.90 -8.09 10.06
C GLU A 31 36.90 -7.25 9.26
N ALA A 32 36.82 -5.92 9.37
CA ALA A 32 37.90 -5.04 8.95
C ALA A 32 38.06 -3.83 9.89
N VAL A 33 38.90 -4.01 10.90
CA VAL A 33 39.50 -2.93 11.68
C VAL A 33 40.41 -2.12 10.75
N GLY A 34 39.97 -0.91 10.38
CA GLY A 34 40.80 0.09 9.69
C GLY A 34 40.42 0.30 8.22
N ALA A 35 39.89 1.50 7.95
CA ALA A 35 39.56 2.04 6.62
C ALA A 35 38.56 1.19 5.80
N ALA A 36 37.27 1.37 6.08
CA ALA A 36 36.18 0.84 5.27
C ALA A 36 36.43 1.16 3.78
N ALA A 37 36.67 0.14 2.97
CA ALA A 37 36.81 0.27 1.53
C ALA A 37 35.44 0.63 0.92
N SER A 38 35.13 1.93 0.93
CA SER A 38 33.95 2.48 0.25
C SER A 38 34.19 2.43 -1.25
N GLU A 39 33.62 1.43 -1.92
CA GLU A 39 33.64 1.36 -3.38
C GLU A 39 32.52 2.27 -3.91
N GLU A 40 32.87 3.23 -4.76
CA GLU A 40 31.89 4.03 -5.48
C GLU A 40 31.32 3.17 -6.63
N ILE A 41 30.05 2.80 -6.52
CA ILE A 41 29.35 1.98 -7.51
C ILE A 41 28.12 2.74 -8.02
N SER A 42 27.79 2.54 -9.31
CA SER A 42 26.56 3.07 -9.86
C SER A 42 25.35 2.29 -9.32
N ILE A 43 24.17 2.92 -9.28
CA ILE A 43 22.95 2.21 -8.90
C ILE A 43 22.66 1.07 -9.88
N ALA A 44 22.86 1.28 -11.19
CA ALA A 44 22.64 0.24 -12.20
C ALA A 44 23.53 -0.99 -11.99
N ASP A 45 24.81 -0.79 -11.66
CA ASP A 45 25.75 -1.87 -11.39
C ASP A 45 25.41 -2.58 -10.08
N TYR A 46 25.06 -1.82 -9.04
CA TYR A 46 24.63 -2.39 -7.76
C TYR A 46 23.41 -3.30 -7.91
N PHE A 47 22.40 -2.89 -8.68
CA PHE A 47 21.22 -3.71 -8.97
C PHE A 47 21.56 -4.94 -9.81
N THR A 48 22.54 -4.83 -10.72
CA THR A 48 23.00 -5.97 -11.52
C THR A 48 23.75 -7.01 -10.68
N GLN A 49 24.49 -6.56 -9.66
CA GLN A 49 25.27 -7.44 -8.77
C GLN A 49 24.39 -8.10 -7.68
N ASN A 50 23.53 -7.33 -7.01
CA ASN A 50 22.78 -7.79 -5.85
C ASN A 50 21.34 -8.24 -6.15
N PHE A 51 20.80 -7.81 -7.30
CA PHE A 51 19.41 -8.03 -7.68
C PHE A 51 19.29 -8.41 -9.16
N ARG A 52 18.31 -7.86 -9.87
CA ARG A 52 18.16 -7.98 -11.32
C ARG A 52 18.74 -6.76 -12.02
N LYS A 53 19.36 -6.98 -13.17
CA LYS A 53 19.69 -5.92 -14.13
C LYS A 53 18.45 -5.07 -14.46
N LEU A 54 18.62 -3.75 -14.35
CA LEU A 54 17.61 -2.76 -14.73
C LEU A 54 17.41 -2.74 -16.24
N MET A 55 16.17 -2.57 -16.69
CA MET A 55 15.83 -2.54 -18.12
C MET A 55 15.98 -1.14 -18.73
N TYR A 56 15.80 -0.10 -17.91
CA TYR A 56 15.77 1.31 -18.27
C TYR A 56 16.67 2.14 -17.34
N PRO A 57 17.99 1.87 -17.32
CA PRO A 57 18.88 2.50 -16.34
C PRO A 57 19.15 4.00 -16.64
N TYR A 58 18.73 4.49 -17.81
CA TYR A 58 18.69 5.91 -18.15
C TYR A 58 17.60 6.70 -17.40
N LEU A 59 16.62 6.03 -16.76
CA LEU A 59 15.59 6.69 -15.99
C LEU A 59 16.14 7.29 -14.68
N PRO A 60 15.58 8.43 -14.22
CA PRO A 60 16.07 9.09 -13.02
C PRO A 60 15.80 8.26 -11.76
N CYS A 61 16.73 8.29 -10.82
CA CYS A 61 16.56 7.69 -9.50
C CYS A 61 15.67 8.56 -8.60
N ILE A 62 15.01 7.91 -7.64
CA ILE A 62 14.11 8.52 -6.67
C ILE A 62 14.82 8.57 -5.32
N ASP A 63 14.82 9.74 -4.68
CA ASP A 63 15.30 9.87 -3.30
C ASP A 63 14.18 9.48 -2.33
N ALA A 64 14.29 8.29 -1.78
CA ALA A 64 13.33 7.60 -0.94
C ALA A 64 13.83 7.57 0.51
N MET A 65 13.48 8.59 1.29
CA MET A 65 13.94 8.72 2.68
C MET A 65 13.04 7.93 3.64
N LYS A 66 13.65 7.26 4.62
CA LYS A 66 12.98 6.82 5.86
C LYS A 66 13.07 7.97 6.87
N GLU A 67 12.00 8.28 7.61
CA GLU A 67 11.83 9.48 8.47
C GLU A 67 13.08 9.95 9.26
N SER A 68 13.95 9.02 9.68
CA SER A 68 15.14 9.27 10.50
C SER A 68 16.47 9.43 9.72
N GLN A 69 16.49 9.22 8.39
CA GLN A 69 17.74 9.20 7.61
C GLN A 69 18.09 10.58 7.01
N LYS A 70 19.23 11.15 7.43
CA LYS A 70 19.76 12.39 6.84
C LYS A 70 20.35 12.19 5.44
N LYS A 71 20.88 11.00 5.15
CA LYS A 71 21.51 10.66 3.86
C LYS A 71 20.46 10.26 2.83
N PRO A 72 20.64 10.60 1.54
CA PRO A 72 19.75 10.15 0.48
C PRO A 72 19.84 8.64 0.30
N ASN A 73 18.68 8.03 0.08
CA ASN A 73 18.56 6.62 -0.25
C ASN A 73 17.93 6.56 -1.64
N TRP A 74 18.75 6.21 -2.61
CA TRP A 74 18.39 6.29 -4.02
C TRP A 74 17.83 4.96 -4.52
N LEU A 75 16.63 5.00 -5.09
CA LEU A 75 15.98 3.85 -5.71
C LEU A 75 15.80 4.09 -7.20
N SER A 76 15.96 3.06 -8.04
CA SER A 76 15.63 3.19 -9.46
C SER A 76 14.11 3.33 -9.64
N MET A 77 13.67 4.10 -10.62
CA MET A 77 12.24 4.32 -10.88
C MET A 77 11.49 3.03 -11.25
N GLU A 78 12.19 2.05 -11.81
CA GLU A 78 11.64 0.75 -12.19
C GLU A 78 11.15 -0.10 -11.01
N VAL A 79 11.75 0.06 -9.83
CA VAL A 79 11.45 -0.78 -8.67
C VAL A 79 10.41 -0.16 -7.74
N VAL A 80 10.06 1.10 -7.95
CA VAL A 80 9.15 1.85 -7.08
C VAL A 80 7.74 1.86 -7.66
N ARG A 81 6.76 1.41 -6.87
CA ARG A 81 5.34 1.64 -7.16
C ARG A 81 4.85 2.86 -6.39
N HIS A 82 4.48 3.91 -7.10
CA HIS A 82 3.89 5.08 -6.45
C HIS A 82 2.48 4.75 -5.94
N ALA A 83 2.16 5.16 -4.72
CA ALA A 83 0.78 5.20 -4.25
C ALA A 83 0.10 6.41 -4.90
N LEU A 84 -0.95 6.17 -5.69
CA LEU A 84 -1.66 7.19 -6.45
C LEU A 84 -2.26 8.27 -5.53
N LYS A 85 -2.25 9.52 -6.00
CA LYS A 85 -3.00 10.64 -5.42
C LYS A 85 -4.50 10.45 -5.64
N SER A 86 -5.31 11.41 -5.15
CA SER A 86 -6.75 11.50 -5.40
C SER A 86 -7.09 11.15 -6.85
N LEU A 87 -8.04 10.24 -7.01
CA LEU A 87 -8.45 9.69 -8.30
C LEU A 87 -9.04 10.79 -9.19
N GLU A 88 -8.76 10.73 -10.49
CA GLU A 88 -9.44 11.59 -11.47
C GLU A 88 -10.94 11.25 -11.55
N LYS A 89 -11.83 12.17 -11.93
CA LYS A 89 -13.29 11.92 -12.03
C LYS A 89 -13.65 10.66 -12.80
N GLN A 90 -12.95 10.37 -13.91
CA GLN A 90 -13.15 9.13 -14.68
C GLN A 90 -12.82 7.89 -13.82
N GLN A 91 -11.68 7.91 -13.13
CA GLN A 91 -11.25 6.84 -12.23
C GLN A 91 -12.19 6.70 -11.03
N GLN A 92 -12.67 7.81 -10.45
CA GLN A 92 -13.67 7.82 -9.39
C GLN A 92 -14.97 7.16 -9.83
N GLY A 93 -15.44 7.45 -11.04
CA GLY A 93 -16.62 6.80 -11.61
C GLY A 93 -16.46 5.29 -11.78
N LEU A 94 -15.27 4.82 -12.20
CA LEU A 94 -14.97 3.39 -12.29
C LEU A 94 -14.96 2.73 -10.92
N VAL A 95 -14.28 3.32 -9.93
CA VAL A 95 -14.27 2.79 -8.56
C VAL A 95 -15.68 2.76 -7.99
N SER A 96 -16.44 3.85 -8.10
CA SER A 96 -17.81 3.94 -7.61
C SER A 96 -18.71 2.85 -8.21
N ARG A 97 -18.65 2.66 -9.53
CA ARG A 97 -19.41 1.59 -10.22
C ARG A 97 -19.03 0.20 -9.72
N ASN A 98 -17.75 -0.02 -9.42
CA ASN A 98 -17.26 -1.31 -8.94
C ASN A 98 -17.52 -1.54 -7.44
N THR A 99 -17.60 -0.48 -6.64
CA THR A 99 -17.81 -0.58 -5.18
C THR A 99 -19.28 -0.52 -4.77
N ILE A 100 -20.16 0.03 -5.62
CA ILE A 100 -21.60 0.04 -5.33
C ILE A 100 -22.16 -1.36 -5.54
N ILE A 101 -22.42 -2.05 -4.43
CA ILE A 101 -23.00 -3.39 -4.38
C ILE A 101 -24.36 -3.36 -3.67
N LYS A 102 -25.29 -4.22 -4.10
CA LYS A 102 -26.63 -4.29 -3.51
C LYS A 102 -26.56 -4.89 -2.10
N PRO A 103 -27.42 -4.48 -1.15
CA PRO A 103 -27.35 -4.97 0.23
C PRO A 103 -27.36 -6.50 0.39
N GLY A 104 -28.17 -7.23 -0.40
CA GLY A 104 -28.17 -8.70 -0.36
C GLY A 104 -26.85 -9.32 -0.82
N GLN A 105 -26.28 -8.81 -1.93
CA GLN A 105 -24.98 -9.27 -2.41
C GLN A 105 -23.86 -8.93 -1.41
N HIS A 106 -23.91 -7.73 -0.84
CA HIS A 106 -22.96 -7.30 0.19
C HIS A 106 -23.05 -8.17 1.44
N TYR A 107 -24.25 -8.62 1.82
CA TYR A 107 -24.43 -9.58 2.92
C TYR A 107 -23.74 -10.91 2.61
N ASP A 108 -24.00 -11.48 1.44
CA ASP A 108 -23.41 -12.75 1.02
C ASP A 108 -21.88 -12.67 0.93
N GLU A 109 -21.33 -11.57 0.40
CA GLU A 109 -19.89 -11.32 0.35
C GLU A 109 -19.27 -11.26 1.75
N ILE A 110 -19.89 -10.53 2.70
CA ILE A 110 -19.40 -10.50 4.08
C ILE A 110 -19.42 -11.90 4.70
N MET A 111 -20.53 -12.63 4.56
CA MET A 111 -20.64 -13.98 5.13
C MET A 111 -19.60 -14.94 4.51
N ASN A 112 -19.33 -14.83 3.22
CA ASN A 112 -18.27 -15.58 2.55
C ASN A 112 -16.88 -15.22 3.10
N ILE A 113 -16.59 -13.93 3.34
CA ILE A 113 -15.33 -13.49 3.95
C ILE A 113 -15.19 -14.09 5.35
N VAL A 114 -16.25 -14.04 6.17
CA VAL A 114 -16.24 -14.61 7.53
C VAL A 114 -15.96 -16.11 7.49
N TYR A 115 -16.67 -16.85 6.63
CA TYR A 115 -16.48 -18.28 6.45
C TYR A 115 -15.06 -18.64 5.98
N ASN A 116 -14.52 -17.89 5.00
CA ASN A 116 -13.19 -18.13 4.45
C ASN A 116 -12.06 -17.81 5.43
N ASN A 117 -12.27 -16.84 6.34
CA ASN A 117 -11.28 -16.47 7.33
C ASN A 117 -11.17 -17.47 8.49
N GLN A 118 -12.15 -18.36 8.68
CA GLN A 118 -12.13 -19.45 9.67
C GLN A 118 -11.68 -18.99 11.07
N PHE A 119 -12.28 -17.91 11.58
CA PHE A 119 -11.86 -17.26 12.83
C PHE A 119 -11.84 -18.21 14.03
N THR A 120 -12.68 -19.25 14.03
CA THR A 120 -12.69 -20.29 15.08
C THR A 120 -11.37 -21.09 15.16
N ARG A 121 -10.56 -21.13 14.08
CA ARG A 121 -9.30 -21.87 14.01
C ARG A 121 -8.06 -20.99 14.21
N ASP A 122 -8.23 -19.68 14.37
CA ASP A 122 -7.10 -18.76 14.56
C ASP A 122 -6.45 -18.99 15.94
N PRO A 123 -5.14 -19.31 15.99
CA PRO A 123 -4.44 -19.57 17.25
C PRO A 123 -4.42 -18.34 18.17
N TYR A 124 -4.32 -17.13 17.62
CA TYR A 124 -4.27 -15.90 18.43
C TYR A 124 -5.62 -15.62 19.09
N LEU A 125 -6.73 -15.81 18.36
CA LEU A 125 -8.08 -15.61 18.92
C LEU A 125 -8.37 -16.62 20.03
N LYS A 126 -7.90 -17.86 19.87
CA LYS A 126 -8.02 -18.91 20.89
C LYS A 126 -7.25 -18.58 22.16
N GLU A 127 -6.01 -18.11 22.04
CA GLU A 127 -5.20 -17.67 23.19
C GLU A 127 -5.85 -16.50 23.94
N LEU A 128 -6.51 -15.59 23.22
CA LEU A 128 -7.23 -14.46 23.78
C LEU A 128 -8.67 -14.79 24.25
N ASN A 129 -9.11 -16.06 24.12
CA ASN A 129 -10.47 -16.51 24.41
C ASN A 129 -11.57 -15.73 23.65
N ILE A 130 -11.27 -15.22 22.45
CA ILE A 130 -12.21 -14.50 21.59
C ILE A 130 -12.95 -15.50 20.71
N HIS A 131 -14.27 -15.38 20.66
CA HIS A 131 -15.14 -16.22 19.84
C HIS A 131 -15.92 -15.35 18.86
N VAL A 132 -15.90 -15.72 17.58
CA VAL A 132 -16.63 -15.04 16.51
C VAL A 132 -17.78 -15.93 16.06
N ASP A 133 -18.99 -15.40 16.02
CA ASP A 133 -20.14 -16.10 15.46
C ASP A 133 -20.10 -16.04 13.93
N GLU A 134 -19.99 -17.20 13.29
CA GLU A 134 -19.89 -17.36 11.84
C GLU A 134 -21.25 -17.68 11.19
N GLN A 135 -22.31 -17.93 11.98
CA GLN A 135 -23.60 -18.39 11.47
C GLN A 135 -24.46 -17.28 10.88
N GLY A 136 -24.28 -16.03 11.32
CA GLY A 136 -25.06 -14.91 10.81
C GLY A 136 -24.68 -13.57 11.43
N MET A 137 -25.25 -12.50 10.86
CA MET A 137 -25.11 -11.16 11.42
C MET A 137 -26.08 -10.91 12.58
N LEU A 138 -25.67 -10.04 13.50
CA LEU A 138 -26.45 -9.62 14.64
C LEU A 138 -27.83 -9.06 14.23
N GLN A 139 -28.90 -9.68 14.71
CA GLN A 139 -30.27 -9.23 14.48
C GLN A 139 -30.64 -8.11 15.46
N THR A 140 -31.13 -6.99 14.93
CA THR A 140 -31.50 -5.81 15.73
C THR A 140 -32.92 -5.37 15.42
N LYS A 141 -33.71 -5.06 16.46
CA LYS A 141 -35.06 -4.47 16.29
C LYS A 141 -34.93 -3.00 15.87
N ARG A 142 -35.69 -2.58 14.86
CA ARG A 142 -35.71 -1.18 14.39
C ARG A 142 -37.14 -0.72 14.14
N HIS A 143 -37.37 0.58 14.32
CA HIS A 143 -38.64 1.24 14.02
C HIS A 143 -38.52 2.01 12.70
N VAL A 144 -39.53 1.88 11.84
CA VAL A 144 -39.65 2.66 10.60
C VAL A 144 -40.55 3.86 10.89
N LEU A 145 -39.98 5.06 10.86
CA LEU A 145 -40.74 6.30 11.04
C LEU A 145 -41.50 6.64 9.75
N SER A 146 -42.70 7.20 9.90
CA SER A 146 -43.43 7.79 8.79
C SER A 146 -42.65 8.97 8.18
N PRO A 147 -42.66 9.14 6.85
CA PRO A 147 -42.02 10.30 6.23
C PRO A 147 -42.68 11.61 6.69
N PRO A 148 -41.92 12.72 6.78
CA PRO A 148 -42.50 14.02 7.09
C PRO A 148 -43.32 14.57 5.93
N GLU A 149 -44.24 15.49 6.23
CA GLU A 149 -44.96 16.23 5.20
C GLU A 149 -44.05 17.29 4.56
N ILE A 150 -44.04 17.32 3.22
CA ILE A 150 -43.28 18.31 2.45
C ILE A 150 -44.20 19.48 2.11
N LEU A 151 -43.97 20.63 2.75
CA LEU A 151 -44.64 21.88 2.41
C LEU A 151 -43.92 22.55 1.24
N TYR A 152 -44.56 22.55 0.07
CA TYR A 152 -44.11 23.36 -1.07
C TYR A 152 -44.52 24.83 -0.85
N HIS A 153 -43.74 25.78 -1.38
CA HIS A 153 -44.14 27.19 -1.36
C HIS A 153 -45.50 27.33 -2.04
N ARG A 154 -46.48 27.86 -1.30
CA ARG A 154 -47.87 28.04 -1.73
C ARG A 154 -47.88 28.87 -3.00
N GLY A 155 -48.59 28.41 -4.03
CA GLY A 155 -48.74 29.13 -5.29
C GLY A 155 -49.06 30.60 -5.05
N GLY A 156 -48.14 31.48 -5.47
CA GLY A 156 -48.37 32.90 -5.54
C GLY A 156 -49.51 33.15 -6.52
N THR A 157 -50.54 33.80 -6.03
CA THR A 157 -51.50 34.53 -6.86
C THR A 157 -50.91 35.89 -7.18
#